data_AF-A0A525VSD6-F1
#
_entry.id   AF-A0A525VSD6-F1
#
_cell.length_a   1.000
_cell.length_b   1.000
_cell.length_c   1.000
_cell.angle_alpha   90.00
_cell.angle_beta   90.00
_cell.angle_gamma   90.00
#
_symmetry.space_group_name_H-M   'P 1'
#
loop_
_entity.id
_entity.type
_entity.pdbx_description
1 polymer ?
#
loop_
_entity_poly.entity_id
_entity_poly.type
_entity_poly.pdbx_seq_one_letter_code
_entity_poly.pdbx_strand_id
1 'polypeptide(L)'
;MSINQPHALFYPFHLCHPETLARLLARFASVHFRDFMALQLTPMSGITAFQDRMGMSFPDLVDSGRLVQGYDVSGPLSSAMAAAIDRDLHDLEWRACFHQALRRDRRLQRGLFEPSHSLRIGDSLVPGPAALLRLMDDSFRQHSYALDQVRALSKRRLTLEEGYHYEYGLALVKTSASLVYTQTLALTNQLEPVTDSPAHFALYAQSCVRENWPKTNLLVIRVGY
;
A
#
# COMPACT_ATOMS: atom_id res chain seq x y z
N MET A 1 13.71 35.99 -3.88
CA MET A 1 12.50 35.28 -3.39
C MET A 1 12.82 33.81 -3.39
N SER A 2 13.00 33.20 -2.22
CA SER A 2 13.13 31.74 -2.14
C SER A 2 11.78 31.15 -2.54
N ILE A 3 11.71 30.46 -3.67
CA ILE A 3 10.55 29.63 -3.99
C ILE A 3 10.54 28.57 -2.90
N ASN A 4 9.51 28.58 -2.05
CA ASN A 4 9.39 27.57 -1.00
C ASN A 4 9.34 26.20 -1.71
N GLN A 5 10.41 25.42 -1.59
CA GLN A 5 10.49 24.13 -2.27
C GLN A 5 9.39 23.22 -1.70
N PRO A 6 8.67 22.45 -2.54
CA PRO A 6 7.60 21.59 -2.06
C PRO A 6 8.14 20.48 -1.14
N HIS A 7 7.23 19.86 -0.40
CA HIS A 7 7.51 18.73 0.48
C HIS A 7 6.85 17.47 -0.10
N ALA A 8 7.54 16.33 -0.06
CA ALA A 8 7.05 15.08 -0.63
C ALA A 8 6.55 14.12 0.44
N LEU A 9 5.52 13.32 0.15
CA LEU A 9 5.12 12.14 0.91
C LEU A 9 5.40 10.87 0.11
N PHE A 10 6.35 10.05 0.57
CA PHE A 10 6.69 8.81 -0.09
C PHE A 10 5.68 7.68 0.23
N TYR A 11 5.24 6.94 -0.80
CA TYR A 11 4.29 5.83 -0.67
C TYR A 11 4.66 4.63 -1.58
N PRO A 12 4.14 3.40 -1.33
CA PRO A 12 3.15 3.02 -0.32
C PRO A 12 3.73 2.87 1.08
N PHE A 13 4.93 2.31 1.26
CA PHE A 13 5.33 1.89 2.61
C PHE A 13 6.85 1.79 2.81
N HIS A 14 7.27 2.51 3.85
CA HIS A 14 8.49 2.51 4.67
C HIS A 14 9.85 2.73 4.04
N LEU A 15 10.13 2.24 2.84
CA LEU A 15 11.49 2.31 2.30
C LEU A 15 11.47 2.66 0.81
N CYS A 16 12.21 3.71 0.46
CA CYS A 16 12.61 3.98 -0.91
C CYS A 16 14.10 3.63 -1.06
N HIS A 17 14.52 3.31 -2.28
CA HIS A 17 15.94 3.07 -2.55
C HIS A 17 16.76 4.33 -2.20
N PRO A 18 18.00 4.22 -1.68
CA PRO A 18 18.83 5.40 -1.36
C PRO A 18 19.00 6.38 -2.53
N GLU A 19 19.09 5.87 -3.76
CA GLU A 19 19.14 6.72 -4.96
C GLU A 19 17.81 7.43 -5.23
N THR A 20 16.67 6.76 -4.99
CA THR A 20 15.36 7.41 -5.03
C THR A 20 15.32 8.54 -4.01
N LEU A 21 15.78 8.29 -2.78
CA LEU A 21 15.84 9.32 -1.72
C LEU A 21 16.70 10.52 -2.15
N ALA A 22 17.90 10.29 -2.70
CA ALA A 22 18.78 11.36 -3.16
C ALA A 22 18.12 12.23 -4.24
N ARG A 23 17.41 11.60 -5.20
CA ARG A 23 16.67 12.31 -6.24
C ARG A 23 15.49 13.12 -5.70
N LEU A 24 14.79 12.60 -4.69
CA LEU A 24 13.74 13.33 -4.00
C LEU A 24 14.31 14.54 -3.26
N LEU A 25 15.40 14.36 -2.50
CA LEU A 25 16.05 15.44 -1.75
C LEU A 25 16.71 16.49 -2.66
N ALA A 26 16.98 16.20 -3.93
CA ALA A 26 17.40 17.22 -4.88
C ALA A 26 16.25 18.17 -5.32
N ARG A 27 14.99 17.72 -5.19
CA ARG A 27 13.80 18.44 -5.67
C ARG A 27 12.93 19.01 -4.55
N PHE A 28 12.85 18.32 -3.41
CA PHE A 28 11.95 18.64 -2.32
C PHE A 28 12.73 19.15 -1.10
N ALA A 29 12.11 20.08 -0.38
CA ALA A 29 12.64 20.62 0.87
C ALA A 29 12.80 19.50 1.92
N SER A 30 11.76 18.68 2.08
CA SER A 30 11.79 17.47 2.91
C SER A 30 11.04 16.31 2.24
N VAL A 31 11.39 15.10 2.65
CA VAL A 31 10.69 13.87 2.26
C VAL A 31 10.10 13.21 3.49
N HIS A 32 8.80 12.98 3.44
CA HIS A 32 7.99 12.46 4.52
C HIS A 32 7.74 10.96 4.31
N PHE A 33 7.85 10.18 5.37
CA PHE A 33 7.60 8.75 5.40
C PHE A 33 6.56 8.40 6.46
N ARG A 34 5.80 7.34 6.19
CA ARG A 34 4.98 6.69 7.21
C ARG A 34 5.84 5.71 7.98
N ASP A 35 5.72 5.73 9.30
CA ASP A 35 6.49 4.83 10.16
C ASP A 35 5.97 3.42 10.04
N PHE A 36 4.67 3.25 10.22
CA PHE A 36 4.07 1.95 10.38
C PHE A 36 2.57 2.02 10.05
N MET A 37 2.03 0.89 9.58
CA MET A 37 0.58 0.72 9.45
C MET A 37 0.19 -0.60 10.11
N ALA A 38 -0.48 -0.53 11.26
CA ALA A 38 -1.26 -1.65 11.79
C ALA A 38 -2.76 -1.42 11.52
N LEU A 39 -3.27 -1.90 10.38
CA LEU A 39 -4.70 -1.85 10.10
C LEU A 39 -5.44 -2.84 10.97
N GLN A 40 -6.30 -2.36 11.86
CA GLN A 40 -7.19 -3.24 12.60
C GLN A 40 -8.45 -3.52 11.77
N LEU A 41 -8.51 -4.67 11.11
CA LEU A 41 -9.68 -5.09 10.35
C LEU A 41 -10.85 -5.45 11.26
N THR A 42 -10.55 -6.11 12.37
CA THR A 42 -11.51 -6.46 13.43
C THR A 42 -10.85 -6.28 14.80
N PRO A 43 -11.61 -6.23 15.91
CA PRO A 43 -11.03 -6.13 17.24
C PRO A 43 -9.93 -7.16 17.53
N MET A 44 -10.02 -8.35 16.94
CA MET A 44 -9.13 -9.50 17.17
C MET A 44 -8.17 -9.77 16.01
N SER A 45 -8.20 -8.98 14.93
CA SER A 45 -7.37 -9.21 13.75
C SER A 45 -6.87 -7.87 13.18
N GLY A 46 -5.54 -7.77 13.11
CA GLY A 46 -4.85 -6.64 12.52
C GLY A 46 -3.87 -7.08 11.45
N ILE A 47 -3.50 -6.15 10.59
CA ILE A 47 -2.50 -6.32 9.55
C ILE A 47 -1.39 -5.33 9.82
N THR A 48 -0.16 -5.80 9.89
CA THR A 48 1.01 -4.93 10.02
C THR A 48 1.72 -4.78 8.68
N ALA A 49 2.13 -3.55 8.35
CA ALA A 49 3.16 -3.30 7.35
C ALA A 49 4.56 -3.33 7.99
N PHE A 50 5.62 -3.18 7.20
CA PHE A 50 7.03 -3.37 7.61
C PHE A 50 7.43 -2.50 8.83
N GLN A 51 8.34 -3.01 9.67
CA GLN A 51 8.80 -2.34 10.89
C GLN A 51 9.96 -1.36 10.67
N ASP A 52 10.67 -1.47 9.55
CA ASP A 52 11.84 -0.65 9.24
C ASP A 52 11.44 0.80 8.95
N ARG A 53 12.30 1.75 9.32
CA ARG A 53 12.09 3.19 9.10
C ARG A 53 13.29 3.77 8.35
N MET A 54 13.04 4.61 7.34
CA MET A 54 14.14 5.26 6.59
C MET A 54 15.09 6.03 7.51
N GLY A 55 14.58 6.71 8.54
CA GLY A 55 15.41 7.53 9.41
C GLY A 55 16.44 6.74 10.23
N MET A 56 16.26 5.43 10.42
CA MET A 56 17.28 4.59 11.08
C MET A 56 18.57 4.51 10.26
N SER A 57 18.47 4.56 8.94
CA SER A 57 19.63 4.51 8.03
C SER A 57 20.22 5.89 7.73
N PHE A 58 19.51 6.98 8.07
CA PHE A 58 19.89 8.36 7.73
C PHE A 58 19.60 9.34 8.88
N PRO A 59 20.23 9.18 10.06
CA PRO A 59 19.98 10.03 11.23
C PRO A 59 20.23 11.51 10.95
N ASP A 60 21.31 11.85 10.24
CA ASP A 60 21.65 13.25 9.89
C ASP A 60 20.54 13.95 9.08
N LEU A 61 19.81 13.19 8.24
CA LEU A 61 18.69 13.73 7.46
C LEU A 61 17.46 13.97 8.33
N VAL A 62 17.29 13.18 9.40
CA VAL A 62 16.24 13.40 10.40
C VAL A 62 16.56 14.64 11.23
N ASP A 63 17.80 14.73 11.73
CA ASP A 63 18.24 15.85 12.57
C ASP A 63 18.19 17.19 11.83
N SER A 64 18.47 17.19 10.53
CA SER A 64 18.36 18.38 9.67
C SER A 64 16.93 18.68 9.18
N GLY A 65 15.94 17.86 9.51
CA GLY A 65 14.55 18.01 9.06
C GLY A 65 14.31 17.72 7.57
N ARG A 66 15.34 17.22 6.85
CA ARG A 66 15.25 16.82 5.45
C ARG A 66 14.45 15.53 5.27
N LEU A 67 14.43 14.67 6.30
CA LEU A 67 13.59 13.49 6.40
C LEU A 67 12.62 13.67 7.57
N VAL A 68 11.32 13.58 7.29
CA VAL A 68 10.27 13.59 8.31
C VAL A 68 9.63 12.21 8.36
N GLN A 69 9.43 11.70 9.56
CA GLN A 69 8.83 10.40 9.82
C GLN A 69 7.95 10.52 11.07
N GLY A 70 7.06 9.56 11.32
CA GLY A 70 6.16 9.59 12.48
C GLY A 70 4.67 9.68 12.16
N TYR A 71 4.26 9.62 10.88
CA TYR A 71 2.83 9.55 10.57
C TYR A 71 2.26 8.20 10.99
N ASP A 72 1.53 8.20 12.11
CA ASP A 72 0.79 7.03 12.58
C ASP A 72 -0.49 6.86 11.76
N VAL A 73 -0.60 5.71 11.11
CA VAL A 73 -1.78 5.29 10.35
C VAL A 73 -2.30 3.94 10.84
N SER A 74 -2.06 3.66 12.13
CA SER A 74 -2.46 2.42 12.80
C SER A 74 -3.80 2.56 13.50
N GLY A 75 -4.44 1.42 13.76
CA GLY A 75 -5.66 1.33 14.54
C GLY A 75 -6.90 1.00 13.70
N PRO A 76 -8.10 1.21 14.27
CA PRO A 76 -9.36 0.86 13.62
C PRO A 76 -9.63 1.76 12.41
N LEU A 77 -10.20 1.16 11.37
CA LEU A 77 -10.67 1.90 10.21
C LEU A 77 -11.83 2.82 10.62
N SER A 78 -11.69 4.12 10.38
CA SER A 78 -12.82 5.06 10.46
C SER A 78 -13.90 4.71 9.43
N SER A 79 -15.12 5.20 9.63
CA SER A 79 -16.21 5.00 8.65
C SER A 79 -15.87 5.56 7.27
N ALA A 80 -15.21 6.72 7.22
CA ALA A 80 -14.76 7.33 5.96
C ALA A 80 -13.70 6.49 5.25
N MET A 81 -12.74 5.94 6.00
CA MET A 81 -11.71 5.05 5.46
C MET A 81 -12.33 3.74 4.92
N ALA A 82 -13.22 3.12 5.70
CA ALA A 82 -13.93 1.92 5.28
C ALA A 82 -14.73 2.14 3.99
N ALA A 83 -15.46 3.25 3.90
CA ALA A 83 -16.21 3.60 2.70
C ALA A 83 -15.31 3.86 1.48
N ALA A 84 -14.14 4.48 1.67
CA ALA A 84 -13.18 4.71 0.59
C ALA A 84 -12.57 3.38 0.09
N ILE A 85 -12.24 2.48 1.01
CA ILE A 85 -11.77 1.13 0.67
C ILE A 85 -12.82 0.37 -0.12
N ASP A 86 -14.08 0.39 0.33
CA ASP A 86 -15.15 -0.27 -0.41
C ASP A 86 -15.30 0.28 -1.83
N ARG A 87 -15.15 1.60 -2.04
CA ARG A 87 -15.18 2.16 -3.40
C ARG A 87 -14.08 1.62 -4.29
N ASP A 88 -12.84 1.48 -3.81
CA ASP A 88 -11.76 0.83 -4.57
C ASP A 88 -12.05 -0.65 -4.84
N LEU A 89 -12.61 -1.38 -3.86
CA LEU A 89 -12.93 -2.80 -3.99
C LEU A 89 -14.08 -3.08 -4.98
N HIS A 90 -15.01 -2.14 -5.15
CA HIS A 90 -16.10 -2.23 -6.12
C HIS A 90 -15.73 -1.67 -7.51
N ASP A 91 -14.64 -0.92 -7.62
CA ASP A 91 -14.15 -0.35 -8.87
C ASP A 91 -13.45 -1.43 -9.72
N LEU A 92 -14.09 -1.80 -10.83
CA LEU A 92 -13.60 -2.85 -11.73
C LEU A 92 -12.27 -2.47 -12.40
N GLU A 93 -12.08 -1.20 -12.73
CA GLU A 93 -10.84 -0.73 -13.36
C GLU A 93 -9.70 -0.74 -12.34
N TRP A 94 -9.96 -0.27 -11.13
CA TRP A 94 -8.99 -0.31 -10.04
C TRP A 94 -8.56 -1.75 -9.73
N ARG A 95 -9.51 -2.69 -9.62
CA ARG A 95 -9.19 -4.11 -9.44
C ARG A 95 -8.45 -4.73 -10.61
N ALA A 96 -8.76 -4.32 -11.84
CA ALA A 96 -8.01 -4.77 -13.02
C ALA A 96 -6.56 -4.27 -12.99
N CYS A 97 -6.35 -3.01 -12.62
CA CYS A 97 -5.01 -2.44 -12.40
C CYS A 97 -4.26 -3.22 -11.30
N PHE A 98 -4.92 -3.50 -10.17
CA PHE A 98 -4.32 -4.24 -9.08
C PHE A 98 -3.93 -5.64 -9.52
N HIS A 99 -4.83 -6.36 -10.19
CA HIS A 99 -4.58 -7.72 -10.65
C HIS A 99 -3.45 -7.77 -11.68
N GLN A 100 -3.41 -6.82 -12.62
CA GLN A 100 -2.31 -6.71 -13.58
C GLN A 100 -0.97 -6.45 -12.88
N ALA A 101 -0.96 -5.58 -11.87
CA ALA A 101 0.22 -5.30 -11.08
C ALA A 101 0.66 -6.54 -10.28
N LEU A 102 -0.29 -7.25 -9.64
CA LEU A 102 -0.02 -8.49 -8.92
C LEU A 102 0.63 -9.55 -9.82
N ARG A 103 0.24 -9.62 -11.09
CA ARG A 103 0.83 -10.59 -12.05
C ARG A 103 2.24 -10.24 -12.52
N ARG A 104 2.65 -8.98 -12.46
CA ARG A 104 3.86 -8.48 -13.16
C ARG A 104 4.89 -7.81 -12.26
N ASP A 105 4.48 -7.29 -11.12
CA ASP A 105 5.35 -6.52 -10.21
C ASP A 105 5.78 -7.39 -9.03
N ARG A 106 7.02 -7.90 -9.09
CA ARG A 106 7.62 -8.70 -8.01
C ARG A 106 7.76 -7.94 -6.69
N ARG A 107 7.93 -6.61 -6.73
CA ARG A 107 8.04 -5.80 -5.51
C ARG A 107 6.68 -5.69 -4.83
N LEU A 108 5.62 -5.48 -5.61
CA LEU A 108 4.25 -5.52 -5.10
C LEU A 108 3.93 -6.90 -4.50
N GLN A 109 4.25 -7.98 -5.20
CA GLN A 109 4.06 -9.36 -4.71
C GLN A 109 4.74 -9.57 -3.36
N ARG A 110 6.02 -9.20 -3.23
CA ARG A 110 6.80 -9.33 -1.99
C ARG A 110 6.29 -8.44 -0.85
N GLY A 111 5.70 -7.30 -1.17
CA GLY A 111 5.09 -6.41 -0.16
C GLY A 111 3.76 -6.94 0.37
N LEU A 112 3.06 -7.79 -0.40
CA LEU A 112 1.75 -8.34 -0.04
C LEU A 112 1.84 -9.76 0.53
N PHE A 113 2.74 -10.56 -0.04
CA PHE A 113 2.94 -11.98 0.24
C PHE A 113 4.43 -12.23 0.49
N GLU A 114 4.77 -13.18 1.36
CA GLU A 114 6.14 -13.68 1.54
C GLU A 114 6.28 -15.02 0.79
N PRO A 115 6.51 -15.03 -0.55
CA PRO A 115 6.42 -16.24 -1.35
C PRO A 115 7.63 -17.18 -1.22
N SER A 116 8.66 -16.79 -0.46
CA SER A 116 9.92 -17.54 -0.33
C SER A 116 9.78 -18.84 0.47
N HIS A 117 8.69 -19.00 1.23
CA HIS A 117 8.44 -20.14 2.10
C HIS A 117 7.02 -20.69 1.91
N SER A 118 6.59 -21.58 2.80
CA SER A 118 5.20 -22.01 2.84
C SER A 118 4.30 -20.90 3.37
N LEU A 119 3.14 -20.71 2.75
CA LEU A 119 2.10 -19.78 3.18
C LEU A 119 0.95 -20.57 3.81
N ARG A 120 0.43 -20.08 4.93
CA ARG A 120 -0.79 -20.62 5.51
C ARG A 120 -1.98 -19.98 4.82
N ILE A 121 -2.78 -20.79 4.13
CA ILE A 121 -4.00 -20.38 3.43
C ILE A 121 -5.17 -21.11 4.09
N GLY A 122 -5.97 -20.39 4.87
CA GLY A 122 -7.00 -20.97 5.71
C GLY A 122 -6.44 -21.98 6.72
N ASP A 123 -6.93 -23.21 6.65
CA ASP A 123 -6.48 -24.32 7.50
C ASP A 123 -5.29 -25.11 6.96
N SER A 124 -4.78 -24.73 5.78
CA SER A 124 -3.81 -25.51 5.01
C SER A 124 -2.48 -24.77 4.87
N LEU A 125 -1.38 -25.52 4.84
CA LEU A 125 -0.04 -25.01 4.55
C LEU A 125 0.31 -25.35 3.10
N VAL A 126 0.57 -24.35 2.27
CA VAL A 126 0.85 -24.52 0.84
C VAL A 126 2.19 -23.90 0.45
N PRO A 127 2.87 -24.40 -0.59
CA PRO A 127 4.08 -23.75 -1.10
C PRO A 127 3.77 -22.31 -1.57
N GLY A 128 4.53 -21.32 -1.09
CA GLY A 128 4.32 -19.91 -1.40
C GLY A 128 4.25 -19.59 -2.90
N PRO A 129 5.16 -20.12 -3.75
CA PRO A 129 5.08 -19.90 -5.20
C PRO A 129 3.79 -20.44 -5.83
N ALA A 130 3.29 -21.59 -5.35
CA ALA A 130 2.05 -22.18 -5.83
C ALA A 130 0.83 -21.34 -5.36
N ALA A 131 0.85 -20.85 -4.13
CA ALA A 131 -0.20 -19.97 -3.60
C ALA A 131 -0.27 -18.67 -4.41
N LEU A 132 0.89 -18.05 -4.69
CA LEU A 132 0.96 -16.83 -5.50
C LEU A 132 0.46 -17.07 -6.92
N LEU A 133 0.85 -18.19 -7.56
CA LEU A 133 0.36 -18.55 -8.89
C LEU A 133 -1.17 -18.70 -8.90
N ARG A 134 -1.76 -19.29 -7.85
CA ARG A 134 -3.22 -19.38 -7.71
C ARG A 134 -3.85 -18.00 -7.59
N LEU A 135 -3.34 -17.11 -6.74
CA LEU A 135 -3.84 -15.74 -6.54
C LEU A 135 -3.76 -14.86 -7.80
N MET A 136 -2.94 -15.26 -8.78
CA MET A 136 -2.81 -14.62 -10.10
C MET A 136 -3.86 -15.10 -11.12
N ASP A 137 -4.76 -16.01 -10.74
CA ASP A 137 -5.84 -16.48 -11.58
C ASP A 137 -6.93 -15.41 -11.78
N ASP A 138 -7.47 -15.31 -13.00
CA ASP A 138 -8.40 -14.25 -13.37
C ASP A 138 -9.75 -14.34 -12.62
N SER A 139 -10.11 -15.51 -12.10
CA SER A 139 -11.32 -15.68 -11.27
C SER A 139 -11.33 -14.74 -10.06
N PHE A 140 -10.17 -14.45 -9.47
CA PHE A 140 -10.08 -13.49 -8.37
C PHE A 140 -10.37 -12.07 -8.83
N ARG A 141 -9.97 -11.66 -10.04
CA ARG A 141 -10.31 -10.33 -10.58
C ARG A 141 -11.80 -10.18 -10.83
N GLN A 142 -12.46 -11.26 -11.26
CA GLN A 142 -13.89 -11.27 -11.61
C GLN A 142 -14.80 -11.36 -10.38
N HIS A 143 -14.29 -11.84 -9.25
CA HIS A 143 -15.05 -11.93 -8.00
C HIS A 143 -15.38 -10.54 -7.43
N SER A 144 -16.59 -10.37 -6.89
CA SER A 144 -16.96 -9.14 -6.17
C SER A 144 -16.32 -9.12 -4.78
N TYR A 145 -15.77 -7.99 -4.35
CA TYR A 145 -15.17 -7.85 -3.02
C TYR A 145 -15.79 -6.67 -2.30
N ALA A 146 -15.99 -6.85 -1.00
CA ALA A 146 -16.35 -5.80 -0.05
C ALA A 146 -15.55 -5.98 1.24
N LEU A 147 -15.27 -4.89 1.94
CA LEU A 147 -14.52 -4.90 3.20
C LEU A 147 -15.19 -5.78 4.25
N ASP A 148 -16.52 -5.75 4.33
CA ASP A 148 -17.27 -6.56 5.30
C ASP A 148 -17.20 -8.06 5.00
N GLN A 149 -17.08 -8.45 3.73
CA GLN A 149 -16.83 -9.85 3.35
C GLN A 149 -15.45 -10.30 3.84
N VAL A 150 -14.42 -9.48 3.63
CA VAL A 150 -13.05 -9.75 4.12
C VAL A 150 -13.01 -9.82 5.65
N ARG A 151 -13.73 -8.93 6.34
CA ARG A 151 -13.89 -8.96 7.81
C ARG A 151 -14.64 -10.19 8.31
N ALA A 152 -15.65 -10.67 7.58
CA ALA A 152 -16.37 -11.88 7.96
C ALA A 152 -15.48 -13.11 7.86
N LEU A 153 -14.66 -13.19 6.80
CA LEU A 153 -13.69 -14.26 6.61
C LEU A 153 -12.61 -14.27 7.71
N SER A 154 -12.13 -13.11 8.16
CA SER A 154 -11.10 -13.06 9.22
C SER A 154 -11.55 -13.52 10.60
N LYS A 155 -12.86 -13.68 10.83
CA LYS A 155 -13.45 -14.06 12.13
C LYS A 155 -13.70 -15.56 12.30
N ARG A 156 -13.37 -16.40 11.32
CA ARG A 156 -13.68 -17.83 11.34
C ARG A 156 -12.52 -18.68 10.85
N ARG A 157 -12.62 -19.99 11.09
CA ARG A 157 -11.72 -20.96 10.46
C ARG A 157 -12.11 -21.12 9.01
N LEU A 158 -11.16 -20.87 8.11
CA LEU A 158 -11.38 -20.90 6.66
C LEU A 158 -10.94 -22.23 6.07
N THR A 159 -11.71 -22.72 5.10
CA THR A 159 -11.23 -23.74 4.16
C THR A 159 -10.12 -23.18 3.28
N LEU A 160 -9.43 -24.04 2.51
CA LEU A 160 -8.40 -23.61 1.57
C LEU A 160 -8.94 -22.59 0.53
N GLU A 161 -10.11 -22.84 -0.04
CA GLU A 161 -10.71 -21.95 -1.05
C GLU A 161 -11.08 -20.59 -0.47
N GLU A 162 -11.75 -20.59 0.68
CA GLU A 162 -12.09 -19.35 1.39
C GLU A 162 -10.83 -18.60 1.84
N GLY A 163 -9.77 -19.33 2.19
CA GLY A 163 -8.45 -18.77 2.51
C GLY A 163 -7.87 -17.99 1.34
N TYR A 164 -7.96 -18.50 0.10
CA TYR A 164 -7.49 -17.75 -1.06
C TYR A 164 -8.29 -16.47 -1.32
N HIS A 165 -9.62 -16.53 -1.20
CA HIS A 165 -10.47 -15.34 -1.30
C HIS A 165 -10.16 -14.32 -0.21
N TYR A 166 -9.90 -14.79 1.00
CA TYR A 166 -9.47 -13.94 2.10
C TYR A 166 -8.13 -13.27 1.80
N GLU A 167 -7.09 -14.01 1.41
CA GLU A 167 -5.77 -13.44 1.13
C GLU A 167 -5.79 -12.44 -0.04
N TYR A 168 -6.53 -12.74 -1.10
CA TYR A 168 -6.70 -11.81 -2.22
C TYR A 168 -7.44 -10.53 -1.78
N GLY A 169 -8.58 -10.68 -1.09
CA GLY A 169 -9.36 -9.57 -0.58
C GLY A 169 -8.57 -8.72 0.43
N LEU A 170 -7.77 -9.38 1.28
CA LEU A 170 -6.88 -8.74 2.24
C LEU A 170 -5.83 -7.89 1.53
N ALA A 171 -5.23 -8.40 0.46
CA ALA A 171 -4.26 -7.67 -0.33
C ALA A 171 -4.88 -6.42 -0.99
N LEU A 172 -6.11 -6.52 -1.53
CA LEU A 172 -6.86 -5.35 -2.03
C LEU A 172 -7.04 -4.29 -0.92
N VAL A 173 -7.49 -4.71 0.26
CA VAL A 173 -7.74 -3.81 1.41
C VAL A 173 -6.44 -3.13 1.86
N LYS A 174 -5.34 -3.87 1.99
CA LYS A 174 -4.03 -3.28 2.37
C LYS A 174 -3.58 -2.22 1.39
N THR A 175 -3.68 -2.52 0.10
CA THR A 175 -3.27 -1.60 -0.96
C THR A 175 -4.16 -0.37 -0.98
N SER A 176 -5.49 -0.54 -1.00
CA SER A 176 -6.43 0.59 -0.98
C SER A 176 -6.24 1.47 0.25
N ALA A 177 -6.20 0.89 1.46
CA ALA A 177 -5.98 1.65 2.69
C ALA A 177 -4.67 2.45 2.64
N SER A 178 -3.58 1.86 2.13
CA SER A 178 -2.31 2.56 1.94
C SER A 178 -2.48 3.81 1.07
N LEU A 179 -3.22 3.71 -0.03
CA LEU A 179 -3.44 4.82 -0.96
C LEU A 179 -4.35 5.89 -0.34
N VAL A 180 -5.42 5.50 0.34
CA VAL A 180 -6.32 6.45 1.02
C VAL A 180 -5.58 7.21 2.12
N TYR A 181 -4.77 6.53 2.94
CA TYR A 181 -3.91 7.22 3.92
C TYR A 181 -2.92 8.17 3.26
N THR A 182 -2.35 7.78 2.11
CA THR A 182 -1.45 8.67 1.34
C THR A 182 -2.18 9.96 1.00
N GLN A 183 -3.38 9.87 0.45
CA GLN A 183 -4.19 11.04 0.12
C GLN A 183 -4.54 11.88 1.36
N THR A 184 -5.02 11.24 2.44
CA THR A 184 -5.40 11.95 3.67
C THR A 184 -4.22 12.72 4.26
N LEU A 185 -3.05 12.07 4.35
CA LEU A 185 -1.85 12.70 4.88
C LEU A 185 -1.33 13.80 3.97
N ALA A 186 -1.33 13.58 2.65
CA ALA A 186 -0.90 14.55 1.66
C ALA A 186 -1.73 15.83 1.74
N LEU A 187 -3.07 15.71 1.82
CA LEU A 187 -3.94 16.87 1.99
C LEU A 187 -3.73 17.57 3.33
N THR A 188 -3.70 16.81 4.42
CA THR A 188 -3.62 17.36 5.78
C THR A 188 -2.31 18.14 6.00
N ASN A 189 -1.22 17.67 5.39
CA ASN A 189 0.12 18.22 5.60
C ASN A 189 0.65 19.00 4.38
N GLN A 190 -0.19 19.22 3.35
CA GLN A 190 0.19 19.89 2.10
C GLN A 190 1.43 19.28 1.43
N LEU A 191 1.48 17.95 1.36
CA LEU A 191 2.58 17.19 0.77
C LEU A 191 2.22 16.72 -0.63
N GLU A 192 3.21 16.62 -1.52
CA GLU A 192 3.07 16.00 -2.83
C GLU A 192 3.27 14.47 -2.71
N PRO A 193 2.28 13.63 -3.07
CA PRO A 193 2.46 12.18 -3.13
C PRO A 193 3.52 11.79 -4.15
N VAL A 194 4.50 10.98 -3.74
CA VAL A 194 5.55 10.47 -4.62
C VAL A 194 5.79 8.98 -4.38
N THR A 195 6.00 8.22 -5.46
CA THR A 195 6.37 6.81 -5.39
C THR A 195 7.43 6.47 -6.42
N ASP A 196 8.18 5.40 -6.18
CA ASP A 196 9.04 4.75 -7.17
C ASP A 196 8.46 3.43 -7.69
N SER A 197 7.20 3.13 -7.35
CA SER A 197 6.47 1.96 -7.83
C SER A 197 5.44 2.35 -8.89
N PRO A 198 5.64 1.96 -10.17
CA PRO A 198 4.66 2.22 -11.22
C PRO A 198 3.29 1.59 -10.94
N ALA A 199 3.25 0.43 -10.27
CA ALA A 199 2.01 -0.22 -9.86
C ALA A 199 1.18 0.64 -8.90
N HIS A 200 1.81 1.12 -7.81
CA HIS A 200 1.14 1.98 -6.85
C HIS A 200 0.78 3.33 -7.45
N PHE A 201 1.63 3.87 -8.34
CA PHE A 201 1.33 5.09 -9.08
C PHE A 201 0.04 4.97 -9.90
N ALA A 202 -0.10 3.89 -10.67
CA ALA A 202 -1.29 3.65 -11.50
C ALA A 202 -2.55 3.46 -10.65
N LEU A 203 -2.47 2.68 -9.56
CA LEU A 203 -3.58 2.49 -8.63
C LEU A 203 -4.01 3.80 -7.96
N TYR A 204 -3.06 4.60 -7.50
CA TYR A 204 -3.34 5.90 -6.89
C TYR A 204 -3.98 6.86 -7.90
N ALA A 205 -3.45 6.91 -9.13
CA ALA A 205 -4.00 7.72 -10.19
C ALA A 205 -5.45 7.34 -10.51
N GLN A 206 -5.79 6.04 -10.51
CA GLN A 206 -7.15 5.57 -10.70
C GLN A 206 -8.09 6.07 -9.58
N SER A 207 -7.68 5.93 -8.31
CA SER A 207 -8.44 6.47 -7.18
C SER A 207 -8.59 8.00 -7.28
N CYS A 208 -7.55 8.73 -7.70
CA CYS A 208 -7.63 10.18 -7.90
C CYS A 208 -8.63 10.58 -8.99
N VAL A 209 -8.66 9.86 -10.11
CA VAL A 209 -9.61 10.12 -11.21
C VAL A 209 -11.04 9.90 -10.73
N ARG A 210 -11.31 8.76 -10.07
CA ARG A 210 -12.66 8.43 -9.58
C ARG A 210 -13.17 9.41 -8.53
N GLU A 211 -12.32 9.75 -7.55
CA GLU A 211 -12.71 10.57 -6.41
C GLU A 211 -12.54 12.07 -6.66
N ASN A 212 -12.07 12.47 -7.85
CA ASN A 212 -11.68 13.83 -8.19
C ASN A 212 -10.70 14.46 -7.17
N TRP A 213 -9.76 13.64 -6.68
CA TRP A 213 -8.67 14.13 -5.83
C TRP A 213 -7.67 14.93 -6.65
N PRO A 214 -6.84 15.79 -6.01
CA PRO A 214 -5.71 16.41 -6.68
C PRO A 214 -4.90 15.38 -7.48
N LYS A 215 -4.67 15.70 -8.75
CA LYS A 215 -3.90 14.84 -9.68
C LYS A 215 -2.39 14.91 -9.43
N THR A 216 -1.97 15.57 -8.35
CA THR A 216 -0.57 15.63 -7.93
C THR A 216 -0.16 14.25 -7.44
N ASN A 217 0.58 13.54 -8.28
CA ASN A 217 1.18 12.26 -8.00
C ASN A 217 2.43 12.15 -8.86
N LEU A 218 3.58 11.88 -8.27
CA LEU A 218 4.86 11.84 -8.98
C LEU A 218 5.45 10.44 -8.95
N LEU A 219 5.93 10.01 -10.13
CA LEU A 219 6.65 8.76 -10.29
C LEU A 219 8.13 9.05 -10.45
N VAL A 220 8.95 8.54 -9.53
CA VAL A 220 10.41 8.56 -9.63
C VAL A 220 10.87 7.15 -9.97
N ILE A 221 11.02 6.86 -11.27
CA ILE A 221 11.48 5.54 -11.72
C ILE A 221 12.86 5.26 -11.13
N ARG A 222 12.97 4.18 -10.36
CA ARG A 222 14.25 3.66 -9.88
C ARG A 222 15.13 3.30 -11.07
N VAL A 223 16.36 3.80 -11.07
CA VAL A 223 17.43 3.37 -12.00
C VAL A 223 18.36 2.48 -11.18
N GLY A 224 18.84 1.37 -11.76
CA GLY A 224 19.74 0.43 -11.08
C GLY A 224 19.05 -0.73 -10.34
N TYR A 225 19.42 -1.95 -10.75
CA TYR A 225 19.20 -3.22 -10.03
C TYR A 225 20.53 -3.73 -9.51
#